data_AF-A0A2L0F3Z5-F1
#
_entry.id   AF-A0A2L0F3Z5-F1
#
_cell.length_a   1.000
_cell.length_b   1.000
_cell.length_c   1.000
_cell.angle_alpha   90.00
_cell.angle_beta   90.00
_cell.angle_gamma   90.00
#
_symmetry.space_group_name_H-M   'P 1'
#
loop_
_entity.id
_entity.type
_entity.pdbx_description
1 polymer ?
#
loop_
_entity_poly.entity_id
_entity_poly.type
_entity_poly.pdbx_seq_one_letter_code
_entity_poly.pdbx_strand_id
1 'polypeptide(L)'
;MAKPKSPKKSSTQSAPAGPAEEAPSPLILTAVEQDLLERSLKLLVNIQTAPFSAQARREGYTADEHREGWRLLRLASGEAKPLEHLFAEVANGGAVEGAERLRLLQDVDAFENTWFPRTRAVIRRVVPRARREAFEAAFFKNLEQQPLGPAVIVSVRTFLSRLDGLSQSNDADAKEVRKTLVKRGLTEEKLKEVRDMLGKLEVGGGPLPERKVSAAELAKAHKAQREGLDDLRDWFNDWATTFRQVFGVKAQLKLGLTTAKRSSTNKKEEVDDAGDEEELGDEEATDDEAELSEEDEELGDEEAEIGEDE
;
A
#
# COMPACT_ATOMS: atom_id res chain seq x y z
N MET A 1 66.41 -12.36 33.81
CA MET A 1 67.00 -11.75 32.59
C MET A 1 66.29 -12.34 31.38
N ALA A 2 65.84 -11.67 30.32
CA ALA A 2 65.49 -10.29 30.02
C ALA A 2 64.60 -10.36 28.75
N LYS A 3 63.53 -9.56 28.72
CA LYS A 3 62.73 -9.00 27.60
C LYS A 3 62.48 -9.80 26.28
N PRO A 4 61.20 -9.85 25.81
CA PRO A 4 60.88 -10.13 24.42
C PRO A 4 61.03 -8.87 23.54
N LYS A 5 61.45 -9.05 22.28
CA LYS A 5 61.39 -8.06 21.20
C LYS A 5 60.67 -8.67 19.99
N SER A 6 59.50 -8.13 19.66
CA SER A 6 58.91 -8.13 18.31
C SER A 6 59.79 -7.25 17.36
N PRO A 7 59.56 -7.12 16.03
CA PRO A 7 58.36 -7.49 15.23
C PRO A 7 58.62 -7.98 13.77
N LYS A 8 57.59 -8.46 13.06
CA LYS A 8 57.31 -7.99 11.68
C LYS A 8 55.90 -8.30 11.20
N LYS A 9 55.34 -7.29 10.54
CA LYS A 9 54.01 -7.12 9.97
C LYS A 9 53.73 -8.11 8.83
N SER A 10 52.51 -8.64 8.76
CA SER A 10 51.86 -9.00 7.49
C SER A 10 50.49 -8.32 7.47
N SER A 11 50.32 -7.47 6.47
CA SER A 11 49.14 -6.63 6.25
C SER A 11 47.90 -7.46 5.99
N THR A 12 46.86 -7.20 6.78
CA THR A 12 45.48 -7.57 6.48
C THR A 12 45.04 -6.80 5.24
N GLN A 13 44.83 -7.50 4.13
CA GLN A 13 44.20 -6.95 2.94
C GLN A 13 42.68 -7.11 3.13
N SER A 14 42.02 -6.00 3.42
CA SER A 14 40.56 -5.91 3.50
C SER A 14 39.94 -6.26 2.15
N ALA A 15 39.10 -7.29 2.12
CA ALA A 15 38.15 -7.50 1.04
C ALA A 15 37.02 -6.46 1.16
N PRO A 16 36.50 -5.93 0.04
CA PRO A 16 35.47 -4.90 0.04
C PRO A 16 34.13 -5.51 0.47
N ALA A 17 33.44 -4.82 1.39
CA ALA A 17 32.04 -5.09 1.69
C ALA A 17 31.21 -4.94 0.41
N GLY A 18 30.58 -6.03 -0.02
CA GLY A 18 29.55 -6.00 -1.06
C GLY A 18 28.37 -5.15 -0.59
N PRO A 19 27.57 -4.62 -1.53
CA PRO A 19 26.41 -3.80 -1.20
C PRO A 19 25.46 -4.60 -0.32
N ALA A 20 24.98 -3.98 0.74
CA ALA A 20 23.91 -4.51 1.57
C ALA A 20 22.75 -4.92 0.65
N GLU A 21 22.44 -6.20 0.64
CA GLU A 21 21.34 -6.78 -0.12
C GLU A 21 20.04 -6.22 0.49
N GLU A 22 19.58 -5.08 -0.05
CA GLU A 22 18.27 -4.51 0.26
C GLU A 22 17.24 -5.61 0.08
N ALA A 23 16.51 -5.91 1.16
CA ALA A 23 15.44 -6.89 1.09
C ALA A 23 14.43 -6.40 0.03
N PRO A 24 14.00 -7.28 -0.90
CA PRO A 24 13.08 -6.87 -1.96
C PRO A 24 11.79 -6.36 -1.33
N SER A 25 11.40 -5.14 -1.72
CA SER A 25 10.13 -4.55 -1.27
C SER A 25 8.96 -5.49 -1.55
N PRO A 26 7.93 -5.51 -0.69
CA PRO A 26 6.75 -6.33 -0.92
C PRO A 26 6.15 -6.03 -2.29
N LEU A 27 5.75 -7.08 -3.01
CA LEU A 27 5.11 -6.93 -4.31
C LEU A 27 3.70 -6.35 -4.12
N ILE A 28 3.54 -5.07 -4.46
CA ILE A 28 2.23 -4.40 -4.46
C ILE A 28 1.64 -4.52 -5.87
N LEU A 29 0.44 -5.08 -5.95
CA LEU A 29 -0.34 -5.14 -7.19
C LEU A 29 -0.94 -3.75 -7.48
N THR A 30 -0.72 -3.27 -8.70
CA THR A 30 -1.38 -2.07 -9.23
C THR A 30 -2.86 -2.33 -9.47
N ALA A 31 -3.66 -1.26 -9.59
CA ALA A 31 -5.08 -1.37 -9.94
C ALA A 31 -5.32 -2.10 -11.28
N VAL A 32 -4.40 -1.93 -12.24
CA VAL A 32 -4.45 -2.61 -13.54
C VAL A 32 -4.20 -4.12 -13.39
N GLU A 33 -3.26 -4.51 -12.53
CA GLU A 33 -2.98 -5.92 -12.25
C GLU A 33 -4.13 -6.58 -11.47
N GLN A 34 -4.78 -5.85 -10.56
CA GLN A 34 -5.98 -6.32 -9.86
C GLN A 34 -7.17 -6.52 -10.82
N ASP A 35 -7.41 -5.58 -11.74
CA ASP A 35 -8.44 -5.72 -12.79
C ASP A 35 -8.15 -6.93 -13.70
N LEU A 36 -6.88 -7.15 -14.07
CA LEU A 36 -6.47 -8.31 -14.86
C LEU A 36 -6.79 -9.63 -14.15
N LEU A 37 -6.47 -9.75 -12.86
CA LEU A 37 -6.79 -10.95 -12.06
C LEU A 37 -8.30 -11.20 -12.01
N GLU A 38 -9.09 -10.16 -11.74
CA GLU A 38 -10.55 -10.27 -11.68
C GLU A 38 -11.16 -10.71 -13.02
N ARG A 39 -10.69 -10.13 -14.12
CA ARG A 39 -11.20 -10.44 -15.47
C ARG A 39 -10.77 -11.83 -15.93
N SER A 40 -9.53 -12.23 -15.62
CA SER A 40 -9.03 -13.57 -15.91
C SER A 40 -9.82 -14.64 -15.13
N LEU A 41 -10.14 -14.37 -13.86
CA LEU A 41 -11.00 -15.24 -13.05
C LEU A 41 -12.42 -15.33 -13.64
N LYS A 42 -13.02 -14.20 -14.04
CA LYS A 42 -14.34 -14.19 -14.70
C LYS A 42 -14.35 -15.01 -15.99
N LEU A 43 -13.30 -14.92 -16.80
CA LEU A 43 -13.15 -15.72 -18.01
C LEU A 43 -13.11 -17.21 -17.67
N LEU A 44 -12.18 -17.63 -16.81
CA LEU A 44 -11.96 -19.04 -16.44
C LEU A 44 -13.21 -19.69 -15.81
N VAL A 45 -13.94 -18.95 -14.99
CA VAL A 45 -15.17 -19.48 -14.37
C VAL A 45 -16.31 -19.59 -15.39
N ASN A 46 -16.55 -18.52 -16.16
CA ASN A 46 -17.76 -18.47 -16.99
C ASN A 46 -17.62 -19.23 -18.32
N ILE A 47 -16.41 -19.35 -18.88
CA ILE A 47 -16.19 -20.02 -20.17
C ILE A 47 -16.60 -21.51 -20.15
N GLN A 48 -16.66 -22.12 -18.96
CA GLN A 48 -17.05 -23.52 -18.78
C GLN A 48 -18.56 -23.76 -18.95
N THR A 49 -19.37 -22.70 -18.97
CA THR A 49 -20.82 -22.83 -19.20
C THR A 49 -21.10 -23.34 -20.62
N ALA A 50 -22.13 -24.19 -20.78
CA ALA A 50 -22.42 -24.90 -22.02
C ALA A 50 -22.38 -24.03 -23.31
N PRO A 51 -23.05 -22.86 -23.39
CA PRO A 51 -23.02 -22.06 -24.62
C PRO A 51 -21.66 -21.42 -24.93
N PHE A 52 -20.82 -21.15 -23.92
CA PHE A 52 -19.53 -20.52 -24.12
C PHE A 52 -18.43 -21.54 -24.39
N SER A 53 -18.46 -22.70 -23.71
CA SER A 53 -17.46 -23.75 -23.87
C SER A 53 -17.46 -24.35 -25.28
N ALA A 54 -18.65 -24.55 -25.87
CA ALA A 54 -18.78 -25.07 -27.23
C ALA A 54 -18.19 -24.10 -28.26
N GLN A 55 -18.48 -22.80 -28.15
CA GLN A 55 -17.94 -21.78 -29.05
C GLN A 55 -16.43 -21.60 -28.85
N ALA A 56 -15.96 -21.55 -27.60
CA ALA A 56 -14.54 -21.40 -27.29
C ALA A 56 -13.68 -22.54 -27.86
N ARG A 57 -14.18 -23.78 -27.81
CA ARG A 57 -13.50 -24.95 -28.40
C ARG A 57 -13.34 -24.86 -29.92
N ARG A 58 -14.29 -24.22 -30.62
CA ARG A 58 -14.19 -23.99 -32.08
C ARG A 58 -13.04 -23.04 -32.41
N GLU A 59 -12.74 -22.11 -31.51
CA GLU A 59 -11.61 -21.20 -31.61
C GLU A 59 -10.29 -21.79 -31.07
N GLY A 60 -10.27 -23.08 -30.72
CA GLY A 60 -9.07 -23.75 -30.24
C GLY A 60 -8.83 -23.68 -28.72
N TYR A 61 -9.79 -23.20 -27.93
CA TYR A 61 -9.66 -23.22 -26.46
C TYR A 61 -9.77 -24.66 -25.92
N THR A 62 -8.63 -25.24 -25.56
CA THR A 62 -8.55 -26.63 -25.11
C THR A 62 -8.59 -26.75 -23.58
N ALA A 63 -8.67 -27.99 -23.09
CA ALA A 63 -8.51 -28.27 -21.66
C ALA A 63 -7.11 -27.91 -21.14
N ASP A 64 -6.07 -27.98 -21.99
CA ASP A 64 -4.70 -27.59 -21.64
C ASP A 64 -4.60 -26.08 -21.44
N GLU A 65 -5.19 -25.30 -22.35
CA GLU A 65 -5.27 -23.84 -22.24
C GLU A 65 -6.04 -23.39 -21.00
N HIS A 66 -7.10 -24.13 -20.67
CA HIS A 66 -7.87 -23.88 -19.46
C HIS A 66 -7.04 -24.15 -18.19
N ARG A 67 -6.29 -25.26 -18.16
CA ARG A 67 -5.38 -25.59 -17.06
C ARG A 67 -4.27 -24.57 -16.93
N GLU A 68 -3.72 -24.11 -18.05
CA GLU A 68 -2.67 -23.10 -18.08
C GLU A 68 -3.14 -21.76 -17.54
N GLY A 69 -4.33 -21.29 -17.93
CA GLY A 69 -4.92 -20.08 -17.37
C GLY A 69 -5.11 -20.16 -15.85
N TRP A 70 -5.57 -21.29 -15.31
CA TRP A 70 -5.64 -21.49 -13.85
C TRP A 70 -4.27 -21.53 -13.18
N ARG A 71 -3.27 -22.17 -13.81
CA ARG A 71 -1.90 -22.23 -13.29
C ARG A 71 -1.31 -20.81 -13.18
N LEU A 72 -1.46 -20.01 -14.23
CA LEU A 72 -1.00 -18.62 -14.30
C LEU A 72 -1.73 -17.73 -13.29
N LEU A 73 -3.06 -17.87 -13.16
CA LEU A 73 -3.83 -17.12 -12.17
C LEU A 73 -3.35 -17.37 -10.74
N ARG A 74 -3.10 -18.64 -10.35
CA ARG A 74 -2.61 -19.00 -9.02
C ARG A 74 -1.19 -18.51 -8.74
N LEU A 75 -0.34 -18.50 -9.78
CA LEU A 75 1.03 -17.99 -9.68
C LEU A 75 1.02 -16.46 -9.51
N ALA A 76 0.24 -15.76 -10.34
CA ALA A 76 0.11 -14.31 -10.34
C ALA A 76 -0.55 -13.77 -9.07
N SER A 77 -1.58 -14.47 -8.55
CA SER A 77 -2.26 -14.10 -7.29
C SER A 77 -1.39 -14.34 -6.05
N GLY A 78 -0.32 -15.12 -6.17
CA GLY A 78 0.50 -15.55 -5.05
C GLY A 78 -0.13 -16.68 -4.22
N GLU A 79 -1.22 -17.30 -4.68
CA GLU A 79 -1.87 -18.43 -4.01
C GLU A 79 -0.93 -19.62 -3.81
N ALA A 80 0.00 -19.82 -4.75
CA ALA A 80 1.00 -20.88 -4.67
C ALA A 80 2.13 -20.61 -3.66
N LYS A 81 2.17 -19.44 -3.01
CA LYS A 81 3.21 -19.10 -2.03
C LYS A 81 2.95 -19.85 -0.72
N PRO A 82 3.98 -20.46 -0.10
CA PRO A 82 3.85 -21.00 1.25
C PRO A 82 3.48 -19.92 2.25
N LEU A 83 2.70 -20.28 3.27
CA LEU A 83 2.20 -19.35 4.28
C LEU A 83 3.34 -18.64 5.03
N GLU A 84 4.48 -19.30 5.19
CA GLU A 84 5.69 -18.76 5.79
C GLU A 84 6.28 -17.61 4.97
N HIS A 85 6.13 -17.64 3.64
CA HIS A 85 6.57 -16.55 2.75
C HIS A 85 5.63 -15.35 2.88
N LEU A 86 4.32 -15.58 3.02
CA LEU A 86 3.35 -14.51 3.27
C LEU A 86 3.58 -13.84 4.63
N PHE A 87 3.87 -14.62 5.68
CA PHE A 87 4.23 -14.05 6.99
C PHE A 87 5.54 -13.25 6.93
N ALA A 88 6.53 -13.74 6.19
CA ALA A 88 7.77 -13.00 5.97
C ALA A 88 7.54 -11.73 5.14
N GLU A 89 6.66 -11.75 4.13
CA GLU A 89 6.28 -10.58 3.33
C GLU A 89 5.52 -9.53 4.15
N VAL A 90 4.64 -9.94 5.06
CA VAL A 90 3.95 -9.02 5.99
C VAL A 90 4.93 -8.45 7.02
N ALA A 91 5.85 -9.26 7.53
CA ALA A 91 6.90 -8.81 8.44
C ALA A 91 7.91 -7.87 7.77
N ASN A 92 8.18 -8.06 6.47
CA ASN A 92 9.06 -7.22 5.65
C ASN A 92 8.31 -6.09 4.92
N GLY A 93 6.98 -5.99 5.07
CA GLY A 93 6.10 -5.20 4.22
C GLY A 93 5.24 -4.19 4.98
N GLY A 94 5.89 -3.20 5.62
CA GLY A 94 5.48 -1.79 5.67
C GLY A 94 4.13 -1.34 6.26
N ALA A 95 3.08 -2.15 6.35
CA ALA A 95 1.77 -1.69 6.83
C ALA A 95 1.70 -1.65 8.36
N VAL A 96 2.23 -2.68 9.02
CA VAL A 96 2.35 -2.72 10.49
C VAL A 96 3.46 -1.79 10.96
N GLU A 97 4.59 -1.76 10.23
CA GLU A 97 5.70 -0.84 10.48
C GLU A 97 5.29 0.63 10.21
N GLY A 98 4.45 0.89 9.21
CA GLY A 98 3.90 2.22 8.94
C GLY A 98 2.94 2.71 10.03
N ALA A 99 2.09 1.84 10.57
CA ALA A 99 1.22 2.18 11.69
C ALA A 99 2.00 2.40 13.00
N GLU A 100 2.99 1.55 13.30
CA GLU A 100 3.87 1.74 14.45
C GLU A 100 4.74 2.99 14.30
N ARG A 101 5.32 3.23 13.12
CA ARG A 101 6.10 4.43 12.81
C ARG A 101 5.25 5.69 12.87
N LEU A 102 4.01 5.64 12.38
CA LEU A 102 3.06 6.75 12.49
C LEU A 102 2.70 7.01 13.96
N ARG A 103 2.46 5.96 14.75
CA ARG A 103 2.22 6.09 16.19
C ARG A 103 3.43 6.68 16.91
N LEU A 104 4.64 6.21 16.62
CA LEU A 104 5.88 6.76 17.18
C LEU A 104 6.07 8.23 16.77
N LEU A 105 5.75 8.60 15.52
CA LEU A 105 5.76 10.01 15.08
C LEU A 105 4.73 10.85 15.83
N GLN A 106 3.53 10.32 16.06
CA GLN A 106 2.49 10.99 16.86
C GLN A 106 2.93 11.17 18.33
N ASP A 107 3.58 10.17 18.92
CA ASP A 107 4.08 10.26 20.30
C ASP A 107 5.21 11.30 20.43
N VAL A 108 6.10 11.39 19.41
CA VAL A 108 7.17 12.41 19.36
C VAL A 108 6.59 13.82 19.09
N ASP A 109 5.58 13.93 18.22
CA ASP A 109 4.85 15.19 17.98
C ASP A 109 4.12 15.66 19.24
N ALA A 110 3.42 14.77 19.95
CA ALA A 110 2.76 15.09 21.22
C ALA A 110 3.77 15.55 22.29
N PHE A 111 4.96 14.94 22.31
CA PHE A 111 6.06 15.40 23.15
C PHE A 111 6.49 16.84 22.80
N GLU A 112 6.72 17.14 21.52
CA GLU A 112 7.08 18.47 21.04
C GLU A 112 6.02 19.51 21.47
N ASN A 113 4.76 19.23 21.14
CA ASN A 113 3.61 20.08 21.41
C ASN A 113 3.39 20.33 22.90
N THR A 114 3.79 19.38 23.75
CA THR A 114 3.74 19.55 25.20
C THR A 114 4.93 20.37 25.72
N TRP A 115 6.15 20.03 25.33
CA TRP A 115 7.34 20.49 26.02
C TRP A 115 7.97 21.75 25.46
N PHE A 116 7.78 22.07 24.18
CA PHE A 116 8.30 23.32 23.61
C PHE A 116 7.61 24.54 24.23
N PRO A 117 6.27 24.65 24.25
CA PRO A 117 5.59 25.78 24.89
C PRO A 117 5.86 25.84 26.39
N ARG A 118 5.88 24.68 27.08
CA ARG A 118 6.19 24.63 28.52
C ARG A 118 7.60 25.13 28.82
N THR A 119 8.57 24.82 27.98
CA THR A 119 9.96 25.25 28.17
C THR A 119 10.10 26.75 27.96
N ARG A 120 9.45 27.33 26.94
CA ARG A 120 9.36 28.80 26.79
C ARG A 120 8.78 29.44 28.04
N ALA A 121 7.66 28.90 28.55
CA ALA A 121 7.03 29.43 29.76
C ALA A 121 7.92 29.30 31.01
N VAL A 122 8.68 28.20 31.16
CA VAL A 122 9.66 28.04 32.25
C VAL A 122 10.75 29.09 32.14
N ILE A 123 11.38 29.24 30.98
CA ILE A 123 12.44 30.25 30.73
C ILE A 123 11.93 31.63 31.11
N ARG A 124 10.75 32.04 30.63
CA ARG A 124 10.19 33.37 30.94
C ARG A 124 9.91 33.61 32.43
N ARG A 125 9.68 32.53 33.20
CA ARG A 125 9.36 32.58 34.63
C ARG A 125 10.62 32.60 35.50
N VAL A 126 11.59 31.75 35.20
CA VAL A 126 12.74 31.50 36.10
C VAL A 126 13.99 32.28 35.72
N VAL A 127 14.14 32.65 34.44
CA VAL A 127 15.28 33.46 33.99
C VAL A 127 14.99 34.94 34.27
N PRO A 128 15.96 35.71 34.81
CA PRO A 128 15.79 37.13 35.09
C PRO A 128 15.30 37.93 33.88
N ARG A 129 14.41 38.91 34.12
CA ARG A 129 13.79 39.74 33.07
C ARG A 129 14.80 40.38 32.11
N ALA A 130 15.95 40.79 32.63
CA ALA A 130 17.01 41.46 31.86
C ALA A 130 17.65 40.57 30.77
N ARG A 131 17.57 39.24 30.89
CA ARG A 131 18.23 38.31 29.94
C ARG A 131 17.34 37.21 29.39
N ARG A 132 16.11 37.07 29.88
CA ARG A 132 15.20 35.99 29.47
C ARG A 132 14.92 35.97 27.97
N GLU A 133 14.90 37.12 27.29
CA GLU A 133 14.68 37.20 25.84
C GLU A 133 15.87 36.62 25.07
N ALA A 134 17.09 37.03 25.42
CA ALA A 134 18.31 36.47 24.86
C ALA A 134 18.46 34.98 25.16
N PHE A 135 18.08 34.54 26.38
CA PHE A 135 18.09 33.14 26.75
C PHE A 135 17.09 32.31 25.95
N GLU A 136 15.84 32.76 25.84
CA GLU A 136 14.80 32.10 25.05
C GLU A 136 15.19 32.04 23.57
N ALA A 137 15.67 33.15 23.01
CA ALA A 137 16.14 33.22 21.62
C ALA A 137 17.33 32.28 21.36
N ALA A 138 18.28 32.18 22.29
CA ALA A 138 19.39 31.25 22.17
C ALA A 138 18.93 29.79 22.25
N PHE A 139 18.07 29.47 23.23
CA PHE A 139 17.56 28.11 23.42
C PHE A 139 16.65 27.67 22.26
N PHE A 140 15.89 28.56 21.63
CA PHE A 140 14.98 28.25 20.52
C PHE A 140 15.50 28.69 19.14
N LYS A 141 16.78 29.06 19.01
CA LYS A 141 17.36 29.45 17.72
C LYS A 141 17.16 28.35 16.68
N ASN A 142 16.52 28.63 15.54
CA ASN A 142 16.19 27.64 14.51
C ASN A 142 15.46 26.40 15.05
N LEU A 143 14.63 26.59 16.09
CA LEU A 143 13.86 25.52 16.70
C LEU A 143 12.43 25.99 16.91
N GLU A 144 11.55 25.48 16.06
CA GLU A 144 10.12 25.72 16.07
C GLU A 144 9.39 24.39 16.00
N GLN A 145 8.15 24.38 16.49
CA GLN A 145 7.28 23.21 16.37
C GLN A 145 7.09 22.87 14.90
N GLN A 146 7.06 21.59 14.59
CA GLN A 146 6.91 21.11 13.22
C GLN A 146 5.52 20.52 13.02
N PRO A 147 4.93 20.61 11.82
CA PRO A 147 3.79 19.78 11.47
C PRO A 147 4.14 18.29 11.63
N LEU A 148 3.15 17.47 11.97
CA LEU A 148 3.32 16.02 12.07
C LEU A 148 3.99 15.46 10.81
N GLY A 149 5.19 14.91 10.98
CA GLY A 149 6.00 14.43 9.88
C GLY A 149 7.47 14.25 10.27
N PRO A 150 8.36 13.90 9.32
CA PRO A 150 9.76 13.60 9.61
C PRO A 150 10.53 14.76 10.26
N ALA A 151 10.11 16.01 10.03
CA ALA A 151 10.75 17.19 10.60
C ALA A 151 10.69 17.23 12.14
N VAL A 152 9.64 16.67 12.74
CA VAL A 152 9.46 16.52 14.20
C VAL A 152 10.63 15.76 14.85
N ILE A 153 11.22 14.79 14.14
CA ILE A 153 12.36 14.00 14.65
C ILE A 153 13.57 14.92 14.89
N VAL A 154 13.84 15.80 13.92
CA VAL A 154 15.00 16.70 13.94
C VAL A 154 14.79 17.81 14.99
N SER A 155 13.59 18.36 15.10
CA SER A 155 13.28 19.38 16.09
C SER A 155 13.38 18.83 17.51
N VAL A 156 12.78 17.67 17.79
CA VAL A 156 12.85 17.05 19.13
C VAL A 156 14.28 16.65 19.48
N ARG A 157 15.08 16.10 18.55
CA ARG A 157 16.50 15.83 18.80
C ARG A 157 17.27 17.10 19.17
N THR A 158 17.04 18.17 18.42
CA THR A 158 17.68 19.46 18.66
C THR A 158 17.32 19.98 20.05
N PHE A 159 16.06 19.86 20.45
CA PHE A 159 15.59 20.23 21.77
C PHE A 159 16.26 19.39 22.88
N LEU A 160 16.33 18.06 22.73
CA LEU A 160 16.99 17.17 23.70
C LEU A 160 18.48 17.50 23.85
N SER A 161 19.18 17.78 22.75
CA SER A 161 20.58 18.21 22.79
C SER A 161 20.77 19.52 23.55
N ARG A 162 19.86 20.48 23.38
CA ARG A 162 19.90 21.76 24.13
C ARG A 162 19.58 21.59 25.59
N LEU A 163 18.67 20.67 25.93
CA LEU A 163 18.40 20.28 27.30
C LEU A 163 19.62 19.66 27.99
N ASP A 164 20.40 18.85 27.27
CA ASP A 164 21.68 18.32 27.77
C ASP A 164 22.69 19.46 27.96
N GLY A 165 22.72 20.43 27.03
CA GLY A 165 23.51 21.66 27.16
C GLY A 165 23.15 22.49 28.40
N LEU A 166 21.87 22.55 28.81
CA LEU A 166 21.47 23.20 30.06
C LEU A 166 22.06 22.50 31.28
N SER A 167 22.07 21.16 31.30
CA SER A 167 22.62 20.36 32.38
C SER A 167 24.14 20.49 32.52
N GLN A 168 24.83 20.66 31.39
CA GLN A 168 26.29 20.81 31.32
C GLN A 168 26.76 22.26 31.52
N SER A 169 25.85 23.24 31.47
CA SER A 169 26.19 24.64 31.61
C SER A 169 26.61 25.02 33.03
N ASN A 170 27.56 25.96 33.14
CA ASN A 170 27.92 26.60 34.40
C ASN A 170 26.99 27.76 34.79
N ASP A 171 26.07 28.14 33.90
CA ASP A 171 25.08 29.20 34.14
C ASP A 171 24.04 28.78 35.19
N ALA A 172 23.89 29.57 36.25
CA ALA A 172 22.93 29.31 37.32
C ALA A 172 21.47 29.31 36.82
N ASP A 173 21.15 30.18 35.84
CA ASP A 173 19.81 30.26 35.27
C ASP A 173 19.49 29.00 34.44
N ALA A 174 20.47 28.47 33.70
CA ALA A 174 20.33 27.23 32.95
C ALA A 174 20.03 26.02 33.86
N LYS A 175 20.71 25.95 35.00
CA LYS A 175 20.48 24.92 36.02
C LYS A 175 19.07 25.04 36.64
N GLU A 176 18.61 26.26 36.92
CA GLU A 176 17.27 26.46 37.49
C GLU A 176 16.15 26.17 36.48
N VAL A 177 16.35 26.49 35.19
CA VAL A 177 15.45 26.06 34.10
C VAL A 177 15.36 24.53 34.06
N ARG A 178 16.49 23.83 34.01
CA ARG A 178 16.53 22.36 33.98
C ARG A 178 15.85 21.75 35.20
N LYS A 179 16.18 22.24 36.40
CA LYS A 179 15.57 21.80 37.66
C LYS A 179 14.05 22.01 37.67
N THR A 180 13.57 23.13 37.14
CA THR A 180 12.13 23.41 37.04
C THR A 180 11.44 22.46 36.05
N LEU A 181 12.08 22.14 34.92
CA LEU A 181 11.53 21.19 33.94
C LEU A 181 11.43 19.77 34.52
N VAL A 182 12.46 19.31 35.24
CA VAL A 182 12.44 18.01 35.94
C VAL A 182 11.30 17.97 36.96
N LYS A 183 11.15 19.01 37.79
CA LYS A 183 10.02 19.12 38.74
C LYS A 183 8.64 19.07 38.08
N ARG A 184 8.54 19.41 36.79
CA ARG A 184 7.29 19.39 36.01
C ARG A 184 7.06 18.09 35.25
N GLY A 185 7.94 17.11 35.40
CA GLY A 185 7.80 15.78 34.80
C GLY A 185 8.70 15.51 33.59
N LEU A 186 9.59 16.44 33.22
CA LEU A 186 10.61 16.18 32.19
C LEU A 186 11.84 15.54 32.85
N THR A 187 11.65 14.33 33.37
CA THR A 187 12.68 13.55 34.09
C THR A 187 13.64 12.85 33.14
N GLU A 188 14.73 12.29 33.66
CA GLU A 188 15.68 11.51 32.83
C GLU A 188 15.01 10.28 32.20
N GLU A 189 14.07 9.65 32.92
CA GLU A 189 13.30 8.52 32.40
C GLU A 189 12.47 8.94 31.18
N LYS A 190 11.80 10.10 31.25
CA LYS A 190 11.02 10.62 30.12
C LYS A 190 11.92 11.00 28.95
N LEU A 191 13.09 11.57 29.20
CA LEU A 191 14.06 11.88 28.14
C LEU A 191 14.64 10.61 27.52
N LYS A 192 14.91 9.57 28.30
CA LYS A 192 15.33 8.26 27.80
C LYS A 192 14.25 7.64 26.92
N GLU A 193 13.01 7.63 27.37
CA GLU A 193 11.86 7.12 26.60
C GLU A 193 11.78 7.79 25.22
N VAL A 194 11.91 9.12 25.16
CA VAL A 194 11.86 9.87 23.89
C VAL A 194 13.09 9.60 23.03
N ARG A 195 14.29 9.46 23.61
CA ARG A 195 15.49 9.05 22.85
C ARG A 195 15.33 7.65 22.27
N ASP A 196 14.74 6.72 23.02
CA ASP A 196 14.45 5.36 22.55
C ASP A 196 13.44 5.40 21.38
N MET A 197 12.39 6.24 21.46
CA MET A 197 11.45 6.45 20.35
C MET A 197 12.14 7.03 19.10
N LEU A 198 13.00 8.04 19.27
CA LEU A 198 13.78 8.60 18.16
C LEU A 198 14.71 7.55 17.55
N GLY A 199 15.39 6.73 18.35
CA GLY A 199 16.25 5.65 17.87
C GLY A 199 15.47 4.61 17.04
N LYS A 200 14.25 4.25 17.46
CA LYS A 200 13.35 3.37 16.68
C LYS A 200 12.95 3.99 15.34
N LEU A 201 12.67 5.30 15.32
CA LEU A 201 12.32 6.04 14.11
C LEU A 201 13.49 6.20 13.12
N GLU A 202 14.73 6.21 13.60
CA GLU A 202 15.94 6.31 12.78
C GLU A 202 16.40 4.97 12.20
N VAL A 203 16.22 3.88 12.94
CA VAL A 203 16.71 2.55 12.56
C VAL A 203 15.67 1.79 11.70
N GLY A 204 14.43 2.27 11.61
CA GLY A 204 13.37 1.58 10.86
C GLY A 204 12.76 0.40 11.62
N GLY A 205 12.49 0.57 12.93
CA GLY A 205 11.68 -0.39 13.69
C GLY A 205 12.36 -1.70 14.10
N GLY A 206 13.02 -1.71 15.27
CA GLY A 206 13.21 -2.89 16.13
C GLY A 206 14.09 -4.06 15.63
N PRO A 207 14.49 -4.99 16.52
CA PRO A 207 15.19 -6.21 16.11
C PRO A 207 14.24 -7.13 15.34
N LEU A 208 14.63 -7.52 14.12
CA LEU A 208 13.94 -8.49 13.29
C LEU A 208 13.74 -9.82 14.07
N PRO A 209 12.53 -10.41 14.10
CA PRO A 209 12.35 -11.77 14.57
C PRO A 209 13.13 -12.75 13.67
N GLU A 210 13.60 -13.88 14.24
CA GLU A 210 14.43 -14.86 13.55
C GLU A 210 13.87 -15.24 12.17
N ARG A 211 14.68 -14.97 11.15
CA ARG A 211 14.36 -15.08 9.73
C ARG A 211 14.26 -16.56 9.34
N LYS A 212 13.05 -17.12 9.25
CA LYS A 212 12.83 -18.52 8.81
C LYS A 212 12.94 -18.73 7.29
N VAL A 213 12.83 -17.66 6.49
CA VAL A 213 12.91 -17.69 5.01
C VAL A 213 13.98 -16.71 4.56
N SER A 214 14.92 -17.14 3.72
CA SER A 214 16.02 -16.29 3.29
C SER A 214 15.56 -15.14 2.37
N ALA A 215 16.34 -14.05 2.31
CA ALA A 215 16.07 -12.93 1.41
C ALA A 215 16.01 -13.37 -0.07
N ALA A 216 16.90 -14.29 -0.45
CA ALA A 216 17.00 -14.82 -1.80
C ALA A 216 15.77 -15.65 -2.19
N GLU A 217 15.19 -16.40 -1.26
CA GLU A 217 13.95 -17.16 -1.50
C GLU A 217 12.75 -16.24 -1.70
N LEU A 218 12.65 -15.15 -0.93
CA LEU A 218 11.61 -14.13 -1.13
C LEU A 218 11.77 -13.40 -2.46
N ALA A 219 13.00 -13.02 -2.83
CA ALA A 219 13.29 -12.40 -4.12
C ALA A 219 12.89 -13.32 -5.29
N LYS A 220 13.17 -14.61 -5.18
CA LYS A 220 12.77 -15.61 -6.17
C LYS A 220 11.25 -15.75 -6.26
N ALA A 221 10.55 -15.76 -5.12
CA ALA A 221 9.09 -15.82 -5.08
C ALA A 221 8.44 -14.56 -5.69
N HIS A 222 8.98 -13.38 -5.41
CA HIS A 222 8.52 -12.12 -6.02
C HIS A 222 8.74 -12.11 -7.53
N LYS A 223 9.91 -12.55 -7.98
CA LYS A 223 10.22 -12.64 -9.41
C LYS A 223 9.26 -13.59 -10.11
N ALA A 224 9.04 -14.79 -9.56
CA ALA A 224 8.12 -15.77 -10.13
C ALA A 224 6.67 -15.25 -10.19
N GLN A 225 6.21 -14.50 -9.18
CA GLN A 225 4.90 -13.86 -9.20
C GLN A 225 4.79 -12.77 -10.28
N ARG A 226 5.86 -11.98 -10.48
CA ARG A 226 5.90 -10.94 -11.53
C ARG A 226 5.87 -11.55 -12.92
N GLU A 227 6.70 -12.57 -13.16
CA GLU A 227 6.70 -13.34 -14.41
C GLU A 227 5.32 -13.97 -14.65
N GLY A 228 4.69 -14.54 -13.61
CA GLY A 228 3.33 -15.06 -13.72
C GLY A 228 2.26 -14.02 -14.05
N LEU A 229 2.41 -12.76 -13.61
CA LEU A 229 1.50 -11.66 -13.98
C LEU A 229 1.65 -11.26 -15.45
N ASP A 230 2.89 -11.23 -15.96
CA ASP A 230 3.16 -10.91 -17.36
C ASP A 230 2.67 -12.05 -18.27
N ASP A 231 2.96 -13.30 -17.93
CA ASP A 231 2.47 -14.48 -18.65
C ASP A 231 0.92 -14.55 -18.64
N LEU A 232 0.29 -14.25 -17.49
CA LEU A 232 -1.18 -14.19 -17.40
C LEU A 232 -1.75 -13.08 -18.27
N ARG A 233 -1.07 -11.93 -18.36
CA ARG A 233 -1.49 -10.82 -19.22
C ARG A 233 -1.46 -11.22 -20.68
N ASP A 234 -0.39 -11.88 -21.12
CA ASP A 234 -0.24 -12.32 -22.51
C ASP A 234 -1.25 -13.41 -22.86
N TRP A 235 -1.41 -14.41 -21.98
CA TRP A 235 -2.44 -15.45 -22.12
C TRP A 235 -3.85 -14.85 -22.18
N PHE A 236 -4.18 -13.93 -21.28
CA PHE A 236 -5.50 -13.30 -21.26
C PHE A 236 -5.73 -12.44 -22.52
N ASN A 237 -4.71 -11.70 -22.98
CA ASN A 237 -4.83 -10.84 -24.15
C ASN A 237 -5.03 -11.62 -25.44
N ASP A 238 -4.36 -12.76 -25.60
CA ASP A 238 -4.56 -13.66 -26.73
C ASP A 238 -6.03 -14.11 -26.78
N TRP A 239 -6.49 -14.78 -25.71
CA TRP A 239 -7.86 -15.29 -25.64
C TRP A 239 -8.91 -14.20 -25.69
N ALA A 240 -8.69 -13.05 -25.04
CA ALA A 240 -9.63 -11.93 -25.11
C ALA A 240 -9.70 -11.31 -26.51
N THR A 241 -8.60 -11.31 -27.27
CA THR A 241 -8.60 -10.82 -28.66
C THR A 241 -9.40 -11.75 -29.55
N THR A 242 -9.17 -13.05 -29.45
CA THR A 242 -9.91 -14.09 -30.19
C THR A 242 -11.39 -14.09 -29.83
N PHE A 243 -11.72 -14.11 -28.54
CA PHE A 243 -13.10 -14.23 -28.06
C PHE A 243 -13.97 -12.99 -28.29
N ARG A 244 -13.38 -11.79 -28.34
CA ARG A 244 -14.16 -10.57 -28.67
C ARG A 244 -14.72 -10.59 -30.10
N GLN A 245 -14.13 -11.36 -31.01
CA GLN A 245 -14.64 -11.48 -32.39
C GLN A 245 -15.86 -12.40 -32.49
N VAL A 246 -15.97 -13.38 -31.59
CA VAL A 246 -16.96 -14.46 -31.71
C VAL A 246 -18.09 -14.39 -30.68
N PHE A 247 -17.89 -13.70 -29.56
CA PHE A 247 -18.92 -13.48 -28.56
C PHE A 247 -19.53 -12.09 -28.68
N GLY A 248 -20.86 -11.99 -28.58
CA GLY A 248 -21.56 -10.70 -28.51
C GLY A 248 -21.31 -9.95 -27.20
N VAL A 249 -21.60 -8.64 -27.18
CA VAL A 249 -21.27 -7.72 -26.08
C VAL A 249 -21.72 -8.23 -24.69
N LYS A 250 -22.93 -8.77 -24.58
CA LYS A 250 -23.46 -9.31 -23.30
C LYS A 250 -22.63 -10.50 -22.79
N ALA A 251 -22.19 -11.38 -23.69
CA ALA A 251 -21.31 -12.49 -23.35
C ALA A 251 -19.89 -11.99 -23.02
N GLN A 252 -19.36 -11.01 -23.74
CA GLN A 252 -18.06 -10.40 -23.45
C GLN A 252 -18.00 -9.78 -22.04
N LEU A 253 -19.06 -9.08 -21.62
CA LEU A 253 -19.16 -8.53 -20.25
C LEU A 253 -19.18 -9.64 -19.20
N LYS A 254 -19.94 -10.71 -19.44
CA LYS A 254 -20.03 -11.86 -18.51
C LYS A 254 -18.70 -12.62 -18.40
N LEU A 255 -17.98 -12.74 -19.51
CA LEU A 255 -16.66 -13.37 -19.59
C LEU A 255 -15.52 -12.45 -19.11
N GLY A 256 -15.79 -11.18 -18.78
CA GLY A 256 -14.76 -10.22 -18.35
C GLY A 256 -13.86 -9.72 -19.48
N LEU A 257 -14.23 -9.94 -20.75
CA LEU A 257 -13.44 -9.53 -21.91
C LEU A 257 -13.50 -8.01 -22.14
N THR A 258 -14.61 -7.38 -21.76
CA THR A 258 -14.85 -5.94 -21.82
C THR A 258 -15.47 -5.46 -20.51
N THR A 259 -15.39 -4.16 -20.25
CA THR A 259 -15.97 -3.53 -19.07
C THR A 259 -17.17 -2.68 -19.47
N ALA A 260 -18.20 -2.65 -18.62
CA ALA A 260 -19.34 -1.77 -18.84
C ALA A 260 -18.90 -0.32 -18.60
N LYS A 261 -19.09 0.55 -19.61
CA LYS A 261 -18.82 1.98 -19.47
C LYS A 261 -19.89 2.56 -18.54
N ARG A 262 -19.52 2.99 -17.33
CA ARG A 262 -20.42 3.77 -16.47
C ARG A 262 -20.67 5.11 -17.15
N SER A 263 -21.89 5.34 -17.63
CA SER A 263 -22.32 6.67 -18.05
C SER A 263 -22.29 7.60 -16.84
N SER A 264 -21.39 8.58 -16.83
CA SER A 264 -21.40 9.66 -15.85
C SER A 264 -22.50 10.65 -16.22
N THR A 265 -23.75 10.29 -15.98
CA THR A 265 -24.88 11.22 -16.00
C THR A 265 -25.18 11.61 -14.56
N ASN A 266 -24.32 12.45 -13.97
CA ASN A 266 -24.72 13.26 -12.83
C ASN A 266 -23.83 14.50 -12.71
N LYS A 267 -24.07 15.48 -13.60
CA LYS A 267 -23.71 16.87 -13.36
C LYS A 267 -24.56 17.75 -14.27
N LYS A 268 -25.63 18.30 -13.71
CA LYS A 268 -26.07 19.70 -13.82
C LYS A 268 -27.60 19.78 -13.78
N GLU A 269 -28.14 20.07 -12.59
CA GLU A 269 -29.44 20.73 -12.45
C GLU A 269 -29.48 21.47 -11.10
N GLU A 270 -29.16 22.76 -11.14
CA GLU A 270 -29.80 23.86 -10.39
C GLU A 270 -29.26 25.16 -11.04
N VAL A 271 -29.99 25.77 -11.98
CA VAL A 271 -31.07 26.80 -11.88
C VAL A 271 -30.51 28.21 -12.10
N ASP A 272 -31.12 28.92 -13.07
CA ASP A 272 -31.41 30.36 -13.15
C ASP A 272 -32.06 30.54 -14.56
N ASP A 273 -33.38 30.45 -14.70
CA ASP A 273 -34.44 31.47 -14.55
C ASP A 273 -34.35 32.68 -15.52
N ALA A 274 -35.51 32.94 -16.15
CA ALA A 274 -35.99 34.11 -16.88
C ALA A 274 -35.67 34.34 -18.39
N GLY A 275 -36.73 34.15 -19.20
CA GLY A 275 -37.13 34.94 -20.39
C GLY A 275 -36.65 34.40 -21.74
N ASP A 276 -37.41 34.40 -22.84
CA ASP A 276 -38.74 34.91 -23.19
C ASP A 276 -39.08 34.32 -24.58
N GLU A 277 -40.36 34.45 -24.94
CA GLU A 277 -41.22 33.83 -25.96
C GLU A 277 -40.82 33.66 -27.45
N GLU A 278 -41.70 32.87 -28.11
CA GLU A 278 -42.07 32.76 -29.56
C GLU A 278 -41.24 31.81 -30.46
N GLU A 279 -41.78 31.01 -31.39
CA GLU A 279 -43.13 30.67 -31.88
C GLU A 279 -42.99 29.46 -32.85
N LEU A 280 -44.01 28.58 -32.84
CA LEU A 280 -44.64 27.83 -33.95
C LEU A 280 -43.93 26.76 -34.81
N GLY A 281 -44.68 25.67 -35.04
CA GLY A 281 -44.61 24.75 -36.20
C GLY A 281 -44.76 23.27 -35.83
N ASP A 282 -45.94 22.77 -35.44
CA ASP A 282 -46.96 22.11 -36.30
C ASP A 282 -46.55 20.69 -36.76
N GLU A 283 -47.08 19.67 -36.06
CA GLU A 283 -48.03 18.64 -36.58
C GLU A 283 -47.41 17.59 -37.52
N GLU A 284 -47.33 16.33 -37.06
CA GLU A 284 -48.17 15.27 -37.62
C GLU A 284 -48.17 14.01 -36.74
N ALA A 285 -49.38 13.53 -36.48
CA ALA A 285 -49.68 12.26 -35.87
C ALA A 285 -49.86 11.19 -36.94
N THR A 286 -49.31 10.00 -36.74
CA THR A 286 -49.93 8.77 -37.24
C THR A 286 -49.79 7.66 -36.21
N ASP A 287 -50.95 7.36 -35.65
CA ASP A 287 -51.37 6.11 -35.04
C ASP A 287 -51.17 4.94 -36.03
N ASP A 288 -50.70 3.78 -35.57
CA ASP A 288 -51.03 2.49 -36.18
C ASP A 288 -50.68 1.37 -35.18
N GLU A 289 -51.70 0.96 -34.43
CA GLU A 289 -51.77 -0.37 -33.85
C GLU A 289 -51.95 -1.42 -34.95
N ALA A 290 -51.19 -2.50 -34.87
CA ALA A 290 -51.55 -3.75 -35.53
C ALA A 290 -51.26 -4.92 -34.57
N GLU A 291 -52.36 -5.39 -34.01
CA GLU A 291 -52.55 -6.60 -33.23
C GLU A 291 -52.55 -7.86 -34.15
N LEU A 292 -52.42 -9.04 -33.53
CA LEU A 292 -52.83 -10.39 -34.00
C LEU A 292 -51.84 -11.32 -34.75
N SER A 293 -51.54 -12.45 -34.09
CA SER A 293 -51.92 -13.85 -34.44
C SER A 293 -50.85 -14.81 -33.86
N GLU A 294 -51.07 -15.53 -32.76
CA GLU A 294 -51.82 -16.80 -32.64
C GLU A 294 -51.49 -17.88 -33.68
N GLU A 295 -51.15 -19.07 -33.14
CA GLU A 295 -51.26 -20.43 -33.72
C GLU A 295 -50.22 -20.79 -34.81
N ASP A 296 -49.66 -21.99 -34.92
CA ASP A 296 -50.05 -23.33 -34.44
C ASP A 296 -48.90 -24.33 -34.63
N GLU A 297 -49.00 -25.47 -33.91
CA GLU A 297 -48.57 -26.85 -34.27
C GLU A 297 -47.07 -27.10 -34.65
N GLU A 298 -46.43 -28.25 -34.38
CA GLU A 298 -46.89 -29.62 -34.44
C GLU A 298 -45.85 -30.58 -33.78
N LEU A 299 -46.42 -31.55 -33.07
CA LEU A 299 -46.06 -32.92 -32.67
C LEU A 299 -44.80 -33.63 -33.22
N GLY A 300 -44.35 -34.63 -32.44
CA GLY A 300 -43.65 -35.84 -32.91
C GLY A 300 -42.48 -36.25 -32.00
N ASP A 301 -42.73 -37.04 -30.95
CA ASP A 301 -42.55 -38.50 -30.90
C ASP A 301 -41.10 -38.98 -31.09
N GLU A 302 -40.49 -39.59 -30.06
CA GLU A 302 -40.12 -41.01 -30.08
C GLU A 302 -39.40 -41.44 -28.78
N GLU A 303 -39.85 -42.58 -28.28
CA GLU A 303 -39.30 -43.35 -27.17
C GLU A 303 -37.91 -43.93 -27.48
N ALA A 304 -37.07 -44.10 -26.45
CA ALA A 304 -36.24 -45.29 -26.33
C ALA A 304 -35.85 -45.52 -24.86
N GLU A 305 -36.42 -46.60 -24.34
CA GLU A 305 -36.10 -47.33 -23.12
C GLU A 305 -34.68 -47.95 -23.17
N ILE A 306 -34.31 -48.69 -22.12
CA ILE A 306 -33.05 -49.43 -21.82
C ILE A 306 -32.09 -48.58 -20.95
N GLY A 307 -31.74 -48.91 -19.70
CA GLY A 307 -31.78 -50.17 -18.94
C GLY A 307 -30.39 -50.43 -18.32
N GLU A 308 -30.36 -50.91 -17.07
CA GLU A 308 -29.19 -51.42 -16.28
C GLU A 308 -28.32 -50.32 -15.62
N ASP A 309 -28.06 -50.30 -14.30
CA ASP A 309 -27.54 -51.37 -13.44
C ASP A 309 -28.08 -51.33 -11.98
N GLU A 310 -28.46 -52.50 -11.44
CA GLU A 310 -28.19 -52.96 -10.07
C GLU A 310 -27.97 -54.49 -10.06
#